data_AF-A0A952PER9-F1
#
_entry.id   AF-A0A952PER9-F1
#
_cell.length_a   1.000
_cell.length_b   1.000
_cell.length_c   1.000
_cell.angle_alpha   90.00
_cell.angle_beta   90.00
_cell.angle_gamma   90.00
#
_symmetry.space_group_name_H-M   'P 1'
#
loop_
_entity.id
_entity.type
_entity.pdbx_description
1 polymer ?
#
loop_
_entity_poly.entity_id
_entity_poly.type
_entity_poly.pdbx_seq_one_letter_code
_entity_poly.pdbx_strand_id
1 'polypeptide(L)'
;MTTSQLGISSQHEDTHPEGEAQTGFNICPFLGMEDDPQTSFLFTSPGNFCHRLKPPKAVSIGYQGATCFDSKAFVKCPIYQKKWDGTLPEGFRHRNGNNSSQQPLTPPRWVILLLLLSLILLGISAYMSLL
;
A
#
# COMPACT_ATOMS: atom_id res chain seq x y z
N MET A 1 25.78 67.57 23.76
CA MET A 1 24.90 66.57 24.42
C MET A 1 24.87 65.38 23.47
N THR A 2 25.84 64.46 23.58
CA THR A 2 25.70 63.08 24.14
C THR A 2 24.59 62.31 23.40
N THR A 3 24.81 61.21 22.69
CA THR A 3 25.52 59.94 22.97
C THR A 3 25.62 59.12 21.67
N SER A 4 26.76 58.46 21.38
CA SER A 4 26.98 56.99 21.39
C SER A 4 26.01 56.17 20.50
N GLN A 5 26.43 55.54 19.40
CA GLN A 5 27.31 54.35 19.18
C GLN A 5 26.50 53.08 18.84
N LEU A 6 27.13 52.21 18.03
CA LEU A 6 26.85 50.78 17.75
C LEU A 6 25.68 50.53 16.77
N GLY A 7 25.84 49.91 15.59
CA GLY A 7 26.71 48.78 15.23
C GLY A 7 25.98 47.48 15.55
N ILE A 8 25.49 46.74 14.53
CA ILE A 8 25.29 45.28 14.51
C ILE A 8 25.02 44.84 13.06
N SER A 9 25.88 43.94 12.59
CA SER A 9 25.69 43.07 11.43
C SER A 9 24.52 42.11 11.68
N SER A 10 23.65 41.88 10.70
CA SER A 10 22.84 40.66 10.70
C SER A 10 22.62 40.17 9.28
N GLN A 11 23.31 39.07 8.99
CA GLN A 11 23.06 38.17 7.89
C GLN A 11 21.65 37.60 8.06
N HIS A 12 20.79 37.74 7.04
CA HIS A 12 19.66 36.84 6.90
C HIS A 12 20.04 35.85 5.80
N GLU A 13 20.47 34.68 6.27
CA GLU A 13 20.80 33.51 5.49
C GLU A 13 19.47 32.93 4.97
N ASP A 14 19.26 33.00 3.65
CA ASP A 14 18.13 32.39 2.94
C ASP A 14 18.17 30.87 3.10
N THR A 15 17.69 30.38 4.26
CA THR A 15 17.41 28.97 4.47
C THR A 15 16.07 28.68 3.81
N HIS A 16 16.11 28.21 2.57
CA HIS A 16 14.99 27.49 1.95
C HIS A 16 14.81 26.16 2.72
N PRO A 17 13.71 25.92 3.43
CA PRO A 17 13.44 24.59 3.96
C PRO A 17 13.02 23.69 2.78
N GLU A 18 14.00 22.95 2.25
CA GLU A 18 13.74 21.76 1.44
C GLU A 18 13.05 20.73 2.33
N GLY A 19 11.71 20.69 2.30
CA GLY A 19 10.96 19.72 3.08
C GLY A 19 9.45 19.94 3.22
N GLU A 20 8.84 20.91 2.54
CA GLU A 20 7.38 21.10 2.61
C GLU A 20 6.65 20.48 1.41
N ALA A 21 6.55 19.15 1.40
CA ALA A 21 5.44 18.49 0.71
C ALA A 21 4.21 18.46 1.65
N GLN A 22 3.77 19.63 2.13
CA GLN A 22 2.50 19.76 2.85
C GLN A 22 1.39 20.08 1.85
N THR A 23 1.05 19.12 1.00
CA THR A 23 -0.23 19.18 0.27
C THR A 23 -1.35 18.95 1.28
N GLY A 24 -2.16 19.98 1.52
CA GLY A 24 -3.29 20.03 2.46
C GLY A 24 -4.42 19.04 2.15
N PHE A 25 -4.11 17.75 2.19
CA PHE A 25 -5.09 16.69 2.20
C PHE A 25 -5.37 16.32 3.65
N ASN A 26 -6.63 16.53 4.02
CA ASN A 26 -7.25 16.21 5.30
C ASN A 26 -7.35 14.69 5.53
N ILE A 27 -6.26 13.94 5.31
CA ILE A 27 -6.22 12.48 5.32
C ILE A 27 -5.34 11.98 6.49
N CYS A 28 -5.47 10.71 6.82
CA CYS A 28 -4.72 10.09 7.90
C CYS A 28 -3.20 10.14 7.64
N PRO A 29 -2.39 10.70 8.55
CA PRO A 29 -0.94 10.86 8.35
C PRO A 29 -0.15 9.55 8.43
N PHE A 30 -0.82 8.44 8.77
CA PHE A 30 -0.20 7.11 8.80
C PHE A 30 -0.61 6.25 7.60
N LEU A 31 -1.30 6.83 6.61
CA LEU A 31 -1.62 6.17 5.36
C LEU A 31 -0.49 6.46 4.36
N GLY A 32 0.17 5.43 3.85
CA GLY A 32 1.27 5.54 2.87
C GLY A 32 1.37 4.30 1.99
N MET A 33 2.32 4.25 1.07
CA MET A 33 2.64 3.05 0.29
C MET A 33 3.35 2.01 1.16
N GLU A 34 3.46 0.77 0.69
CA GLU A 34 4.07 -0.33 1.48
C GLU A 34 5.49 0.01 1.95
N ASP A 35 6.32 0.47 1.02
CA ASP A 35 7.75 0.75 1.25
C ASP A 35 8.05 2.23 1.52
N ASP A 36 7.04 3.10 1.39
CA ASP A 36 7.18 4.54 1.59
C ASP A 36 6.01 5.11 2.42
N PRO A 37 6.22 5.40 3.72
CA PRO A 37 5.19 5.94 4.59
C PRO A 37 4.81 7.39 4.30
N GLN A 38 5.65 8.14 3.58
CA GLN A 38 5.41 9.56 3.29
C GLN A 38 4.60 9.76 2.02
N THR A 39 4.66 8.81 1.10
CA THR A 39 3.88 8.84 -0.13
C THR A 39 2.62 8.01 0.03
N SER A 40 1.46 8.57 -0.32
CA SER A 40 0.19 7.83 -0.39
C SER A 40 -0.50 8.06 -1.73
N PHE A 41 -1.38 7.15 -2.13
CA PHE A 41 -2.28 7.42 -3.25
C PHE A 41 -3.30 8.48 -2.83
N LEU A 42 -3.58 9.45 -3.70
CA LEU A 42 -4.59 10.51 -3.46
C LEU A 42 -6.04 10.00 -3.51
N PHE A 43 -6.23 8.69 -3.69
CA PHE A 43 -7.51 8.01 -3.78
C PHE A 43 -7.42 6.66 -3.06
N THR A 44 -8.58 6.05 -2.78
CA THR A 44 -8.64 4.73 -2.14
C THR A 44 -7.98 3.68 -3.03
N SER A 45 -6.95 2.99 -2.52
CA SER A 45 -6.13 2.06 -3.31
C SER A 45 -5.73 0.85 -2.48
N PRO A 46 -5.69 -0.38 -3.04
CA PRO A 46 -5.10 -1.53 -2.36
C PRO A 46 -3.64 -1.29 -1.95
N GLY A 47 -2.94 -0.40 -2.66
CA GLY A 47 -1.55 -0.03 -2.38
C GLY A 47 -1.36 0.94 -1.21
N ASN A 48 -2.43 1.35 -0.52
CA ASN A 48 -2.32 2.15 0.71
C ASN A 48 -2.26 1.25 1.95
N PHE A 49 -1.25 1.47 2.77
CA PHE A 49 -0.90 0.74 3.99
C PHE A 49 -0.99 1.66 5.20
N CYS A 50 -1.38 1.09 6.34
CA CYS A 50 -1.36 1.77 7.62
C CYS A 50 -0.02 1.52 8.33
N HIS A 51 0.78 2.58 8.46
CA HIS A 51 2.10 2.59 9.12
C HIS A 51 2.04 2.78 10.64
N ARG A 52 0.82 2.97 11.17
CA ARG A 52 0.58 2.93 12.62
C ARG A 52 0.66 1.51 13.18
N LEU A 53 0.48 0.51 12.31
CA LEU A 53 0.64 -0.91 12.61
C LEU A 53 2.08 -1.31 12.40
N LYS A 54 2.57 -2.25 13.21
CA LYS A 54 3.89 -2.86 13.04
C LYS A 54 3.73 -4.38 12.90
N PRO A 55 4.06 -4.98 11.73
CA PRO A 55 4.48 -4.34 10.48
C PRO A 55 3.33 -3.57 9.79
N PRO A 56 3.61 -2.66 8.83
CA PRO A 56 2.58 -1.99 8.03
C PRO A 56 1.61 -2.99 7.39
N LYS A 57 0.33 -2.63 7.26
CA LYS A 57 -0.69 -3.50 6.66
C LYS A 57 -1.58 -2.75 5.69
N ALA A 58 -1.90 -3.40 4.57
CA ALA A 58 -2.87 -2.91 3.60
C ALA A 58 -4.24 -2.69 4.26
N VAL A 59 -4.84 -1.53 3.98
CA VAL A 59 -6.15 -1.13 4.50
C VAL A 59 -7.22 -1.42 3.43
N SER A 60 -8.43 -1.83 3.81
CA SER A 60 -9.50 -2.02 2.83
C SER A 60 -9.88 -0.70 2.15
N ILE A 61 -10.26 -0.76 0.87
CA ILE A 61 -10.70 0.40 0.08
C ILE A 61 -11.90 1.10 0.75
N GLY A 62 -12.86 0.31 1.24
CA GLY A 62 -14.02 0.85 1.95
C GLY A 62 -13.65 1.58 3.24
N TYR A 63 -12.75 1.01 4.05
CA TYR A 63 -12.29 1.66 5.28
C TYR A 63 -11.45 2.91 4.98
N GLN A 64 -10.64 2.87 3.93
CA GLN A 64 -9.89 4.04 3.47
C GLN A 64 -10.83 5.21 3.15
N GLY A 65 -11.84 4.99 2.30
CA GLY A 65 -12.77 6.04 1.90
C GLY A 65 -13.61 6.58 3.06
N ALA A 66 -14.13 5.69 3.92
CA ALA A 66 -14.98 6.09 5.04
C ALA A 66 -14.21 6.69 6.22
N THR A 67 -12.90 6.42 6.34
CA THR A 67 -12.12 6.82 7.52
C THR A 67 -10.80 7.49 7.17
N CYS A 68 -9.90 6.83 6.43
CA CYS A 68 -8.54 7.34 6.22
C CYS A 68 -8.49 8.61 5.38
N PHE A 69 -9.41 8.81 4.44
CA PHE A 69 -9.47 10.00 3.58
C PHE A 69 -10.34 11.15 4.15
N ASP A 70 -10.87 11.02 5.37
CA ASP A 70 -11.72 12.03 6.01
C ASP A 70 -11.09 12.52 7.31
N SER A 71 -10.85 13.83 7.42
CA SER A 71 -10.17 14.43 8.58
C SER A 71 -10.90 14.31 9.90
N LYS A 72 -12.23 14.28 9.86
CA LYS A 72 -13.06 14.14 11.06
C LYS A 72 -13.21 12.68 11.45
N ALA A 73 -13.10 11.77 10.49
CA ALA A 73 -13.22 10.34 10.71
C ALA A 73 -11.91 9.72 11.22
N PHE A 74 -10.76 10.02 10.62
CA PHE A 74 -9.51 9.36 11.02
C PHE A 74 -9.11 9.67 12.47
N VAL A 75 -9.44 10.85 12.99
CA VAL A 75 -9.18 11.20 14.40
C VAL A 75 -9.96 10.32 15.39
N LYS A 76 -11.03 9.67 14.93
CA LYS A 76 -11.84 8.69 15.68
C LYS A 76 -11.40 7.24 15.45
N CYS A 77 -10.47 7.01 14.52
CA CYS A 77 -9.95 5.68 14.24
C CYS A 77 -9.23 5.12 15.50
N PRO A 78 -9.60 3.93 16.01
CA PRO A 78 -8.96 3.35 17.19
C PRO A 78 -7.45 3.14 17.03
N ILE A 79 -7.02 2.80 15.81
CA ILE A 79 -5.61 2.63 15.45
C ILE A 79 -4.88 3.98 15.47
N TYR A 80 -5.53 5.05 15.02
CA TYR A 80 -4.96 6.40 15.09
C TYR A 80 -4.77 6.86 16.54
N GLN A 81 -5.76 6.61 17.41
CA GLN A 81 -5.79 7.09 18.80
C GLN A 81 -4.83 6.38 19.75
N LYS A 82 -4.47 5.11 19.51
CA LYS A 82 -3.70 4.31 20.47
C LYS A 82 -2.39 3.76 19.87
N LYS A 83 -1.44 3.41 20.75
CA LYS A 83 -0.40 2.41 20.43
C LYS A 83 -1.12 1.08 20.23
N TRP A 84 -1.40 0.74 18.98
CA TRP A 84 -2.09 -0.49 18.62
C TRP A 84 -1.10 -1.66 18.68
N ASP A 85 -1.36 -2.61 19.59
CA ASP A 85 -0.55 -3.80 19.86
C ASP A 85 -1.23 -5.10 19.39
N GLY A 86 -2.44 -5.01 18.83
CA GLY A 86 -3.25 -6.15 18.39
C GLY A 86 -3.18 -6.45 16.89
N THR A 87 -3.82 -7.54 16.47
CA THR A 87 -4.04 -7.83 15.04
C THR A 87 -5.08 -6.87 14.45
N LEU A 88 -4.90 -6.44 13.19
CA LEU A 88 -5.82 -5.54 12.50
C LEU A 88 -7.25 -6.13 12.52
N PRO A 89 -8.30 -5.44 13.02
CA PRO A 89 -9.62 -6.04 13.10
C PRO A 89 -10.19 -6.33 11.71
N GLU A 90 -11.07 -7.31 11.60
CA GLU A 90 -11.47 -7.91 10.32
C GLU A 90 -12.10 -6.90 9.35
N GLY A 91 -12.83 -5.90 9.85
CA GLY A 91 -13.42 -4.82 9.04
C GLY A 91 -12.42 -3.79 8.49
N PHE A 92 -11.17 -3.80 8.98
CA PHE A 92 -10.09 -2.89 8.56
C PHE A 92 -9.18 -3.55 7.54
N ARG A 93 -9.08 -4.89 7.60
CA ARG A 93 -8.28 -5.68 6.67
C ARG A 93 -8.82 -5.43 5.28
N HIS A 94 -7.94 -5.19 4.33
CA HIS A 94 -8.25 -5.48 2.94
C HIS A 94 -8.78 -6.91 2.93
N ARG A 95 -10.11 -7.08 2.83
CA ARG A 95 -10.69 -8.36 2.47
C ARG A 95 -10.13 -8.57 1.08
N ASN A 96 -9.02 -9.29 1.03
CA ASN A 96 -8.53 -9.86 -0.20
C ASN A 96 -9.73 -10.67 -0.65
N GLY A 97 -10.52 -10.08 -1.55
CA GLY A 97 -11.65 -10.74 -2.15
C GLY A 97 -11.00 -11.98 -2.73
N ASN A 98 -11.28 -13.11 -2.12
CA ASN A 98 -11.09 -14.37 -2.79
C ASN A 98 -11.79 -14.20 -4.15
N ASN A 99 -10.96 -14.01 -5.17
CA ASN A 99 -11.27 -13.98 -6.61
C ASN A 99 -11.66 -12.62 -7.22
N SER A 100 -10.67 -11.87 -7.73
CA SER A 100 -10.59 -11.49 -9.17
C SER A 100 -9.53 -10.41 -9.38
N SER A 101 -8.42 -10.77 -10.04
CA SER A 101 -7.73 -9.97 -11.09
C SER A 101 -6.21 -10.18 -11.22
N GLN A 102 -5.53 -11.02 -10.42
CA GLN A 102 -4.11 -11.33 -10.66
C GLN A 102 -3.69 -12.78 -10.33
N GLN A 103 -4.50 -13.78 -10.66
CA GLN A 103 -3.91 -15.11 -10.84
C GLN A 103 -3.35 -15.17 -12.27
N PRO A 104 -2.02 -15.34 -12.46
CA PRO A 104 -1.52 -15.67 -13.78
C PRO A 104 -2.26 -16.92 -14.24
N LEU A 105 -2.75 -16.92 -15.49
CA LEU A 105 -3.41 -18.06 -16.12
C LEU A 105 -2.39 -19.19 -16.30
N THR A 106 -2.03 -19.86 -15.21
CA THR A 106 -1.26 -21.09 -15.26
C THR A 106 -2.25 -22.22 -15.47
N PRO A 107 -2.08 -23.05 -16.51
CA PRO A 107 -2.95 -24.20 -16.68
C PRO A 107 -2.84 -25.10 -15.45
N PRO A 108 -3.95 -25.59 -14.89
CA PRO A 108 -3.90 -26.44 -13.72
C PRO A 108 -3.11 -27.71 -14.07
N ARG A 109 -2.34 -28.24 -13.09
CA ARG A 109 -1.41 -29.35 -13.31
C ARG A 109 -2.04 -30.56 -14.02
N TRP A 110 -3.34 -30.82 -13.82
CA TRP A 110 -4.05 -31.91 -14.49
C TRP A 110 -4.20 -31.72 -16.01
N VAL A 111 -4.30 -30.48 -16.50
CA VAL A 111 -4.34 -30.19 -17.95
C VAL A 111 -3.01 -30.55 -18.62
N ILE A 112 -1.89 -30.25 -17.95
CA ILE A 112 -0.56 -30.66 -18.43
C ILE A 112 -0.45 -32.19 -18.46
N LEU A 113 -0.93 -32.88 -17.43
CA LEU A 113 -0.92 -34.34 -17.37
C LEU A 113 -1.76 -34.98 -18.48
N LEU A 114 -2.96 -34.46 -18.78
CA LEU A 114 -3.80 -34.95 -19.87
C LEU A 114 -3.14 -34.74 -21.24
N LEU A 115 -2.50 -33.59 -21.44
CA LEU A 115 -1.80 -33.30 -22.69
C LEU A 115 -0.63 -34.27 -22.89
N LEU A 116 0.20 -34.50 -21.87
CA LEU A 116 1.29 -35.48 -21.93
C LEU A 116 0.78 -36.90 -22.17
N LEU A 117 -0.30 -37.31 -21.49
CA LEU A 117 -0.92 -38.63 -21.68
C LEU A 117 -1.41 -38.81 -23.12
N SER A 118 -2.04 -37.79 -23.70
CA SER A 118 -2.53 -37.85 -25.08
C SER A 118 -1.41 -38.04 -26.11
N LEU A 119 -0.28 -37.34 -25.93
CA LEU A 119 0.89 -37.48 -26.81
C LEU A 119 1.51 -38.88 -26.74
N ILE A 120 1.58 -39.45 -25.52
CA ILE A 120 2.09 -40.81 -25.32
C ILE A 120 1.18 -41.84 -26.03
N LEU A 121 -0.14 -41.72 -25.88
CA LEU A 121 -1.09 -42.62 -26.52
C LEU A 121 -1.03 -42.54 -28.05
N LEU A 122 -0.93 -41.33 -28.60
CA LEU A 122 -0.75 -41.13 -30.05
C LEU A 122 0.55 -41.77 -30.53
N GLY A 123 1.65 -41.57 -29.80
CA GLY A 123 2.95 -42.20 -30.11
C GLY A 123 2.88 -43.73 -30.11
N ILE A 124 2.27 -44.33 -29.09
CA ILE A 124 2.09 -45.79 -29.00
C ILE A 124 1.22 -46.29 -30.17
N SER A 125 0.12 -45.60 -30.49
CA SER A 125 -0.76 -46.01 -31.59
C SER A 125 -0.07 -45.97 -32.96
N ALA A 126 0.75 -44.95 -33.21
CA ALA A 126 1.53 -44.82 -34.43
C ALA A 126 2.61 -45.90 -34.51
N TYR A 127 3.30 -46.19 -33.40
CA TYR A 127 4.31 -47.24 -33.32
C TYR A 127 3.71 -48.63 -33.62
N MET A 128 2.57 -48.95 -33.00
CA MET A 128 1.86 -50.21 -33.23
C MET A 128 1.34 -50.36 -34.67
N SER A 129 1.12 -49.24 -35.38
CA SER A 129 0.72 -49.26 -36.79
C SER A 129 1.90 -49.45 -37.75
N LEU A 130 3.14 -49.29 -37.25
CA LEU A 130 4.37 -49.39 -38.03
C LEU A 130 5.07 -50.76 -37.89
N LEU A 131 4.68 -51.53 -36.87
CA LEU A 131 5.21 -52.86 -36.55
C LEU A 131 4.36 -53.96 -37.20
#